data_AF-A0A1P8YPC6-F1
#
_entry.id   AF-A0A1P8YPC6-F1
#
_cell.length_a   1.000
_cell.length_b   1.000
_cell.length_c   1.000
_cell.angle_alpha   90.00
_cell.angle_beta   90.00
_cell.angle_gamma   90.00
#
_symmetry.space_group_name_H-M   'P 1'
#
loop_
_entity.id
_entity.type
_entity.pdbx_description
1 polymer ?
#
loop_
_entity_poly.entity_id
_entity_poly.type
_entity_poly.pdbx_seq_one_letter_code
_entity_poly.pdbx_strand_id
1 'polypeptide(L)'
;MAASDFFGPRVLMAHAGERMVPIILSGKTVRVMGGLDTPHSFTYVPDLAAAMIAAAADPSLWNSVLHAPTGPAITQRAMVHAYASAAGVPDPKTGVLPGWLLRGAGLVHRDSRELAEMLYQFERPFVLDSGRSERLLGLSPTPLADAAAATVAWWRTRELAPAPR
;
A
#
# COMPACT_ATOMS: atom_id res chain seq x y z
N MET A 1 8.34 5.81 14.66
CA MET A 1 7.04 5.92 13.98
C MET A 1 6.69 4.57 13.40
N ALA A 2 5.47 4.08 13.59
CA ALA A 2 4.98 2.86 12.97
C ALA A 2 4.04 3.19 11.81
N ALA A 3 4.03 2.32 10.81
CA ALA A 3 3.17 2.42 9.64
C ALA A 3 2.72 1.02 9.23
N SER A 4 1.69 0.97 8.39
CA SER A 4 1.23 -0.26 7.75
C SER A 4 1.89 -0.42 6.37
N ASP A 5 1.31 -1.25 5.51
CA ASP A 5 1.76 -1.40 4.13
C ASP A 5 1.71 -0.11 3.33
N PHE A 6 2.76 0.11 2.55
CA PHE A 6 2.95 1.38 1.84
C PHE A 6 2.28 1.43 0.49
N PHE A 7 1.76 2.62 0.16
CA PHE A 7 1.36 3.00 -1.18
C PHE A 7 1.62 4.49 -1.45
N GLY A 8 1.64 4.88 -2.71
CA GLY A 8 1.85 6.26 -3.11
C GLY A 8 2.74 6.45 -4.34
N PRO A 9 2.88 7.70 -4.83
CA PRO A 9 3.89 8.07 -5.81
C PRO A 9 5.28 7.63 -5.36
N ARG A 10 6.10 7.12 -6.30
CA ARG A 10 7.48 6.68 -6.07
C ARG A 10 7.66 5.48 -5.13
N VAL A 11 6.57 4.87 -4.67
CA VAL A 11 6.63 3.65 -3.85
C VAL A 11 6.85 2.44 -4.76
N LEU A 12 8.10 1.98 -4.82
CA LEU A 12 8.54 0.78 -5.52
C LEU A 12 8.62 -0.40 -4.55
N MET A 13 8.58 -1.63 -5.07
CA MET A 13 8.67 -2.87 -4.27
C MET A 13 7.60 -3.04 -3.17
N ALA A 14 6.52 -2.25 -3.18
CA ALA A 14 5.38 -2.41 -2.28
C ALA A 14 4.24 -3.21 -2.93
N HIS A 15 3.47 -3.94 -2.10
CA HIS A 15 2.31 -4.72 -2.54
C HIS A 15 1.26 -3.86 -3.25
N ALA A 16 0.90 -2.72 -2.66
CA ALA A 16 -0.05 -1.77 -3.25
C ALA A 16 0.61 -0.80 -4.24
N GLY A 17 1.88 -0.98 -4.59
CA GLY A 17 2.61 -0.19 -5.58
C GLY A 17 2.83 -0.99 -6.86
N GLU A 18 4.09 -1.34 -7.12
CA GLU A 18 4.56 -2.00 -8.35
C GLU A 18 3.90 -3.34 -8.68
N ARG A 19 3.41 -4.07 -7.67
CA ARG A 19 2.72 -5.35 -7.89
C ARG A 19 1.25 -5.20 -8.28
N MET A 20 0.70 -4.00 -8.19
CA MET A 20 -0.72 -3.74 -8.39
C MET A 20 -0.95 -2.73 -9.52
N VAL A 21 -0.35 -1.55 -9.44
CA VAL A 21 -0.68 -0.42 -10.33
C VAL A 21 -0.40 -0.73 -11.82
N PRO A 22 0.77 -1.25 -12.24
CA PRO A 22 1.02 -1.56 -13.66
C PRO A 22 0.09 -2.65 -14.23
N ILE A 23 -0.32 -3.61 -13.39
CA ILE A 23 -1.26 -4.67 -13.80
C ILE A 23 -2.64 -4.07 -14.08
N ILE A 24 -3.07 -3.15 -13.21
CA ILE A 24 -4.34 -2.42 -13.37
C ILE A 24 -4.29 -1.54 -14.63
N LEU A 25 -3.22 -0.76 -14.82
CA LEU A 25 -3.07 0.11 -15.98
C LEU A 25 -3.05 -0.66 -17.31
N SER A 26 -2.53 -1.88 -17.30
CA SER A 26 -2.55 -2.78 -18.46
C SER A 26 -3.85 -3.58 -18.64
N GLY A 27 -4.86 -3.35 -17.79
CA GLY A 27 -6.17 -4.02 -17.86
C GLY A 27 -6.13 -5.53 -17.56
N LYS A 28 -5.05 -6.01 -16.93
CA LYS A 28 -4.85 -7.44 -16.63
C LYS A 28 -5.52 -7.81 -15.30
N THR A 29 -5.78 -9.10 -15.12
CA THR A 29 -6.32 -9.64 -13.87
C THR A 29 -5.31 -9.43 -12.74
N VAL A 30 -5.75 -8.80 -11.63
CA VAL A 30 -4.93 -8.60 -10.44
C VAL A 30 -5.04 -9.83 -9.54
N ARG A 31 -3.91 -10.47 -9.26
CA ARG A 31 -3.82 -11.59 -8.30
C ARG A 31 -3.11 -11.10 -7.05
N VAL A 32 -3.83 -11.06 -5.94
CA VAL A 32 -3.30 -10.61 -4.66
C VAL A 32 -2.93 -11.81 -3.77
N MET A 33 -1.99 -11.60 -2.86
CA MET A 33 -1.61 -12.62 -1.87
C MET A 33 -2.47 -12.47 -0.62
N GLY A 34 -2.80 -13.60 0.02
CA GLY A 34 -3.67 -13.62 1.20
C GLY A 34 -5.14 -13.34 0.89
N GLY A 35 -5.84 -12.70 1.81
CA GLY A 35 -7.27 -12.40 1.72
C GLY A 35 -7.55 -11.18 0.84
N LEU A 36 -8.30 -11.39 -0.24
CA LEU A 36 -8.76 -10.31 -1.13
C LEU A 36 -9.73 -9.34 -0.42
N ASP A 37 -10.53 -9.88 0.49
CA ASP A 37 -11.59 -9.18 1.22
C ASP A 37 -11.29 -9.04 2.73
N THR A 38 -10.03 -9.20 3.11
CA THR A 38 -9.57 -9.02 4.51
C THR A 38 -9.26 -7.54 4.77
N PRO A 39 -9.74 -6.94 5.87
CA PRO A 39 -9.41 -5.57 6.24
C PRO A 39 -7.90 -5.39 6.45
N HIS A 40 -7.34 -4.40 5.76
CA HIS A 40 -5.92 -4.09 5.75
C HIS A 40 -5.71 -2.57 5.73
N SER A 41 -4.89 -2.07 6.63
CA SER A 41 -4.48 -0.67 6.63
C SER A 41 -3.40 -0.43 5.58
N PHE A 42 -3.51 0.66 4.82
CA PHE A 42 -2.48 1.10 3.88
C PHE A 42 -2.05 2.51 4.24
N THR A 43 -0.75 2.72 4.45
CA THR A 43 -0.17 4.01 4.80
C THR A 43 0.33 4.71 3.54
N TYR A 44 -0.22 5.89 3.27
CA TYR A 44 0.22 6.74 2.16
C TYR A 44 1.58 7.35 2.49
N VAL A 45 2.60 7.09 1.66
CA VAL A 45 3.98 7.47 1.97
C VAL A 45 4.17 8.99 2.12
N PRO A 46 3.53 9.86 1.33
CA PRO A 46 3.57 11.30 1.59
C PRO A 46 3.03 11.71 2.96
N ASP A 47 1.99 11.04 3.49
CA ASP A 47 1.48 11.31 4.84
C ASP A 47 2.44 10.84 5.93
N LEU A 48 3.06 9.66 5.74
CA LEU A 48 4.13 9.19 6.61
C LEU A 48 5.28 10.22 6.64
N ALA A 49 5.70 10.72 5.48
CA ALA A 49 6.78 11.70 5.39
C ALA A 49 6.41 13.01 6.12
N ALA A 50 5.20 13.53 5.89
CA ALA A 50 4.70 14.71 6.60
C ALA A 50 4.68 14.51 8.11
N ALA A 51 4.23 13.34 8.59
CA ALA A 51 4.20 13.00 10.01
C ALA A 51 5.61 12.88 10.61
N MET A 52 6.55 12.27 9.90
CA MET A 52 7.95 12.19 10.35
C MET A 52 8.60 13.57 10.46
N ILE A 53 8.33 14.46 9.49
CA ILE A 53 8.83 15.84 9.50
C ILE A 53 8.24 16.61 10.68
N ALA A 54 6.92 16.55 10.88
CA ALA A 54 6.25 17.20 11.99
C ALA A 54 6.75 16.70 13.36
N ALA A 55 6.88 15.38 13.52
CA ALA A 55 7.38 14.78 14.75
C ALA A 55 8.84 15.16 15.04
N ALA A 56 9.69 15.27 14.02
CA ALA A 56 11.08 15.67 14.19
C ALA A 56 11.20 17.14 14.64
N ALA A 57 10.28 18.00 14.17
CA ALA A 57 10.26 19.42 14.49
C ALA A 57 9.71 19.74 15.90
N ASP A 58 9.11 18.78 16.59
CA ASP A 58 8.54 18.96 17.92
C ASP A 58 9.29 18.14 18.99
N PRO A 59 10.18 18.78 19.78
CA PRO A 59 10.90 18.12 20.87
C PRO A 59 10.00 17.49 21.94
N SER A 60 8.76 17.96 22.11
CA SER A 60 7.82 17.39 23.08
C SER A 60 7.32 15.99 22.69
N LEU A 61 7.43 15.64 21.40
CA LEU A 61 7.05 14.33 20.86
C LEU A 61 8.22 13.35 20.81
N TRP A 62 9.42 13.77 21.20
CA TRP A 62 10.58 12.87 21.22
C TRP A 62 10.38 11.74 22.25
N ASN A 63 10.95 10.58 21.97
CA ASN A 63 10.77 9.35 22.75
C ASN A 63 9.31 8.84 22.84
N SER A 64 8.40 9.35 22.01
CA SER A 64 7.04 8.84 21.88
C SER A 64 6.92 7.80 20.76
N VAL A 65 5.94 6.89 20.91
CA VAL A 65 5.52 6.00 19.82
C VAL A 65 4.38 6.66 19.07
N LEU A 66 4.62 6.97 17.80
CA LEU A 66 3.64 7.58 16.91
C LEU A 66 3.32 6.64 15.75
N HIS A 67 2.08 6.65 15.30
CA HIS A 67 1.62 6.00 14.08
C HIS A 67 1.49 7.06 12.97
N ALA A 68 1.89 6.69 11.76
CA ALA A 68 1.67 7.52 10.58
C ALA A 68 0.16 7.66 10.33
N PRO A 69 -0.33 8.86 9.91
CA PRO A 69 -1.71 9.04 9.49
C PRO A 69 -2.08 7.96 8.47
N THR A 70 -3.07 7.15 8.81
CA THR A 70 -3.49 5.99 8.03
C THR A 70 -5.00 5.96 7.99
N GLY A 71 -5.56 5.91 6.79
CA GLY A 71 -7.01 5.86 6.62
C GLY A 71 -7.64 4.60 7.23
N PRO A 72 -8.97 4.53 7.28
CA PRO A 72 -9.68 3.32 7.68
C PRO A 72 -9.16 2.09 6.91
N ALA A 73 -9.07 0.94 7.58
CA ALA A 73 -8.66 -0.29 6.90
C ALA A 73 -9.65 -0.63 5.77
N ILE A 74 -9.10 -0.97 4.60
CA ILE A 74 -9.85 -1.34 3.41
C ILE A 74 -9.45 -2.74 2.96
N THR A 75 -10.15 -3.29 1.98
CA THR A 75 -9.75 -4.56 1.37
C THR A 75 -8.78 -4.34 0.21
N GLN A 76 -8.02 -5.36 -0.17
CA GLN A 76 -7.20 -5.30 -1.39
C GLN A 76 -8.07 -5.08 -2.63
N ARG A 77 -9.30 -5.63 -2.65
CA ARG A 77 -10.29 -5.34 -3.70
C ARG A 77 -10.62 -3.84 -3.79
N ALA A 78 -10.86 -3.19 -2.65
CA ALA A 78 -11.14 -1.77 -2.61
C ALA A 78 -9.95 -0.92 -3.07
N MET A 79 -8.72 -1.32 -2.74
CA MET A 79 -7.50 -0.66 -3.26
C MET A 79 -7.41 -0.77 -4.79
N VAL A 80 -7.64 -1.97 -5.35
CA VAL A 80 -7.67 -2.18 -6.80
C VAL A 80 -8.71 -1.28 -7.47
N HIS A 81 -9.93 -1.24 -6.90
CA HIS A 81 -11.01 -0.39 -7.40
C HIS A 81 -10.62 1.10 -7.37
N ALA A 82 -10.02 1.58 -6.28
CA ALA A 82 -9.58 2.97 -6.15
C ALA A 82 -8.57 3.35 -7.24
N TYR A 83 -7.59 2.48 -7.54
CA TYR A 83 -6.65 2.71 -8.63
C TYR A 83 -7.28 2.63 -10.01
N ALA A 84 -8.18 1.67 -10.27
CA ALA A 84 -8.87 1.56 -11.56
C ALA A 84 -9.72 2.81 -11.83
N SER A 85 -10.47 3.26 -10.82
CA SER A 85 -11.26 4.49 -10.86
C SER A 85 -10.37 5.72 -11.11
N ALA A 86 -9.27 5.86 -10.36
CA ALA A 86 -8.30 6.96 -10.54
C ALA A 86 -7.64 6.95 -11.93
N ALA A 87 -7.45 5.77 -12.51
CA ALA A 87 -6.92 5.62 -13.86
C ALA A 87 -7.99 5.78 -14.95
N GLY A 88 -9.28 5.78 -14.63
CA GLY A 88 -10.34 5.80 -15.65
C GLY A 88 -10.29 4.56 -16.56
N VAL A 89 -9.85 3.41 -16.01
CA VAL A 89 -9.86 2.11 -16.70
C VAL A 89 -10.96 1.22 -16.10
N PRO A 90 -11.46 0.22 -16.84
CA PRO A 90 -12.40 -0.74 -16.28
C PRO A 90 -11.83 -1.44 -15.04
N ASP A 91 -12.69 -1.71 -14.06
CA ASP A 91 -12.31 -2.44 -12.85
C ASP A 91 -11.83 -3.87 -13.22
N PRO A 92 -10.55 -4.21 -13.00
CA PRO A 92 -10.02 -5.48 -13.44
C PRO A 92 -10.56 -6.63 -12.60
N LYS A 93 -10.65 -7.81 -13.21
CA LYS A 93 -10.91 -9.04 -12.45
C LYS A 93 -9.86 -9.20 -11.36
N THR A 94 -10.31 -9.53 -10.14
CA THR A 94 -9.45 -9.77 -8.99
C THR A 94 -9.51 -11.24 -8.57
N GLY A 95 -8.41 -11.76 -8.05
CA GLY A 95 -8.36 -13.10 -7.49
C GLY A 95 -7.26 -13.27 -6.47
N VAL A 96 -7.31 -14.38 -5.75
CA VAL A 96 -6.31 -14.72 -4.72
C VAL A 96 -5.26 -15.65 -5.30
N LEU A 97 -4.00 -15.42 -4.95
CA LEU A 97 -2.92 -16.38 -5.05
C LEU A 97 -2.89 -17.19 -3.75
N PRO A 98 -3.21 -18.50 -3.76
CA PRO A 98 -3.30 -19.28 -2.54
C PRO A 98 -1.96 -19.36 -1.80
N GLY A 99 -1.98 -19.18 -0.48
CA GLY A 99 -0.76 -19.16 0.35
C GLY A 99 0.07 -20.44 0.25
N TRP A 100 -0.54 -21.60 0.02
CA TRP A 100 0.19 -22.87 -0.17
C TRP A 100 1.04 -22.87 -1.44
N LEU A 101 0.61 -22.18 -2.50
CA LEU A 101 1.34 -22.10 -3.76
C LEU A 101 2.61 -21.26 -3.58
N LEU A 102 2.52 -20.16 -2.82
CA LEU A 102 3.66 -19.33 -2.44
C LEU A 102 4.64 -20.08 -1.53
N ARG A 103 4.14 -20.79 -0.52
CA ARG A 103 4.97 -21.62 0.38
C ARG A 103 5.72 -22.70 -0.40
N GLY A 104 5.06 -23.36 -1.37
CA GLY A 104 5.70 -24.34 -2.25
C GLY A 104 6.78 -23.73 -3.13
N ALA A 105 6.51 -22.58 -3.77
CA ALA A 105 7.49 -21.85 -4.57
C ALA A 105 8.69 -21.36 -3.74
N GLY A 106 8.46 -20.99 -2.47
CA GLY A 106 9.51 -20.57 -1.52
C GLY A 106 10.53 -21.66 -1.15
N LEU A 107 10.25 -22.93 -1.46
CA LEU A 107 11.24 -24.00 -1.30
C LEU A 107 12.30 -23.99 -2.40
N VAL A 108 12.01 -23.33 -3.53
CA VAL A 108 12.86 -23.36 -4.74
C VAL A 108 13.39 -21.96 -5.08
N HIS A 109 12.69 -20.89 -4.67
CA HIS A 109 13.06 -19.51 -4.97
C HIS A 109 13.07 -18.62 -3.72
N ARG A 110 14.17 -17.89 -3.50
CA ARG A 110 14.40 -17.08 -2.30
C ARG A 110 13.36 -15.97 -2.13
N ASP A 111 13.08 -15.22 -3.18
CA ASP A 111 12.11 -14.11 -3.11
C ASP A 111 10.69 -14.63 -2.79
N SER A 112 10.34 -15.82 -3.26
CA SER A 112 9.03 -16.43 -2.97
C SER A 112 8.94 -16.89 -1.51
N ARG A 113 10.07 -17.26 -0.90
CA ARG A 113 10.16 -17.61 0.52
C ARG A 113 9.90 -16.39 1.42
N GLU A 114 10.52 -15.26 1.09
CA GLU A 114 10.32 -14.01 1.83
C GLU A 114 8.85 -13.55 1.75
N LEU A 115 8.21 -13.69 0.58
CA LEU A 115 6.78 -13.43 0.44
C LEU A 115 5.90 -14.40 1.23
N ALA A 116 6.29 -15.67 1.30
CA ALA A 116 5.57 -16.66 2.09
C ALA A 116 5.66 -16.35 3.60
N GLU A 117 6.77 -15.79 4.06
CA GLU A 117 6.94 -15.34 5.44
C GLU A 117 6.12 -14.08 5.76
N MET A 118 5.79 -13.25 4.77
CA MET A 118 4.92 -12.07 4.94
C MET A 118 3.42 -12.36 4.80
N LEU A 119 3.02 -13.57 4.35
CA LEU A 119 1.61 -13.94 4.11
C LEU A 119 0.70 -13.67 5.32
N TYR A 120 1.22 -13.81 6.55
CA TYR A 120 0.41 -13.63 7.76
C TYR A 120 -0.24 -12.23 7.83
N GLN A 121 0.41 -11.20 7.26
CA GLN A 121 -0.09 -9.83 7.25
C GLN A 121 -1.37 -9.70 6.41
N PHE A 122 -1.56 -10.58 5.43
CA PHE A 122 -2.71 -10.56 4.52
C PHE A 122 -3.71 -11.70 4.77
N GLU A 123 -3.36 -12.69 5.60
CA GLU A 123 -4.25 -13.81 5.97
C GLU A 123 -5.19 -13.47 7.13
N ARG A 124 -4.97 -12.36 7.84
CA ARG A 124 -5.77 -11.89 8.98
C ARG A 124 -5.95 -10.38 8.94
N PRO A 125 -6.96 -9.81 9.62
CA PRO A 125 -7.11 -8.35 9.70
C PRO A 125 -5.85 -7.68 10.24
N PHE A 126 -5.30 -6.72 9.49
CA PHE A 126 -4.11 -5.95 9.86
C PHE A 126 -4.49 -4.47 9.88
N VAL A 127 -4.93 -4.00 11.05
CA VAL A 127 -5.53 -2.67 11.23
C VAL A 127 -4.65 -1.82 12.14
N LEU A 128 -4.26 -0.65 11.65
CA LEU A 128 -3.51 0.36 12.39
C LEU A 128 -4.45 1.51 12.76
N ASP A 129 -4.55 1.84 14.05
CA ASP A 129 -5.24 3.05 14.54
C ASP A 129 -4.23 4.19 14.73
N SER A 130 -4.29 5.23 13.91
CA SER A 130 -3.45 6.42 13.99
C SER A 130 -4.08 7.61 14.71
N GLY A 131 -5.31 7.49 15.23
CA GLY A 131 -6.08 8.64 15.71
C GLY A 131 -5.40 9.43 16.85
N ARG A 132 -4.66 8.76 17.73
CA ARG A 132 -3.85 9.45 18.76
C ARG A 132 -2.74 10.31 18.14
N SER A 133 -2.00 9.76 17.19
CA SER A 133 -0.87 10.44 16.56
C SER A 133 -1.34 11.55 15.64
N GLU A 134 -2.44 11.37 14.92
CA GLU A 134 -3.11 12.41 14.15
C GLU A 134 -3.44 13.64 15.01
N ARG A 135 -4.04 13.44 16.19
CA ARG A 135 -4.33 14.53 17.12
C ARG A 135 -3.08 15.22 17.67
N LEU A 136 -2.03 14.46 17.99
CA LEU A 136 -0.77 15.01 18.49
C LEU A 136 -0.03 15.82 17.42
N LEU A 137 -0.08 15.37 16.17
CA LEU A 137 0.64 15.98 15.04
C LEU A 137 -0.17 17.05 14.30
N GLY A 138 -1.48 17.14 14.54
CA GLY A 138 -2.37 18.02 13.77
C GLY A 138 -2.49 17.60 12.30
N LEU A 139 -2.35 16.30 12.02
CA LEU A 139 -2.38 15.73 10.68
C LEU A 139 -3.53 14.73 10.55
N SER A 140 -3.97 14.49 9.33
CA SER A 140 -4.99 13.49 9.01
C SER A 140 -4.60 12.77 7.72
N PRO A 141 -5.03 11.51 7.53
CA PRO A 141 -4.72 10.76 6.32
C PRO A 141 -5.32 11.44 5.09
N THR A 142 -4.56 11.45 4.00
CA THR A 142 -5.03 11.86 2.68
C THR A 142 -6.16 10.93 2.24
N PRO A 143 -7.31 11.45 1.75
CA PRO A 143 -8.40 10.62 1.24
C PRO A 143 -7.92 9.64 0.17
N LEU A 144 -8.40 8.39 0.22
CA LEU A 144 -7.94 7.32 -0.67
C LEU A 144 -8.06 7.68 -2.15
N ALA A 145 -9.12 8.38 -2.55
CA ALA A 145 -9.33 8.80 -3.93
C ALA A 145 -8.21 9.73 -4.43
N ASP A 146 -7.83 10.71 -3.60
CA ASP A 146 -6.78 11.68 -3.94
C ASP A 146 -5.40 11.01 -3.95
N ALA A 147 -5.12 10.16 -2.96
CA ALA A 147 -3.89 9.39 -2.88
C ALA A 147 -3.75 8.41 -4.07
N ALA A 148 -4.85 7.75 -4.47
CA ALA A 148 -4.89 6.87 -5.64
C ALA A 148 -4.65 7.64 -6.94
N ALA A 149 -5.28 8.82 -7.11
CA ALA A 149 -5.08 9.70 -8.25
C ALA A 149 -3.62 10.15 -8.38
N ALA A 150 -3.02 10.62 -7.30
CA ALA A 150 -1.60 11.02 -7.29
C ALA A 150 -0.68 9.83 -7.63
N THR A 151 -0.96 8.65 -7.10
CA THR A 151 -0.19 7.41 -7.35
C THR A 151 -0.25 7.02 -8.82
N VAL A 152 -1.45 6.96 -9.40
CA VAL A 152 -1.67 6.61 -10.81
C VAL A 152 -1.02 7.64 -11.73
N ALA A 153 -1.17 8.94 -11.43
CA ALA A 153 -0.54 10.00 -12.22
C ALA A 153 0.98 9.80 -12.28
N TRP A 154 1.62 9.50 -11.15
CA TRP A 154 3.05 9.22 -11.11
C TRP A 154 3.43 7.98 -11.93
N TRP A 155 2.71 6.86 -11.79
CA TRP A 155 2.99 5.64 -12.56
C TRP A 155 2.91 5.85 -14.08
N ARG A 156 1.94 6.64 -14.55
CA ARG A 156 1.83 7.00 -15.97
C ARG A 156 3.05 7.77 -16.48
N THR A 157 3.59 8.70 -15.69
CA THR A 157 4.83 9.40 -16.08
C THR A 157 6.02 8.46 -16.22
N ARG A 158 6.02 7.35 -15.48
CA ARG A 158 7.07 6.32 -15.55
C ARG A 158 6.93 5.39 -16.76
N GLU A 159 5.71 4.96 -17.12
CA GLU A 159 5.48 4.17 -18.34
C GLU A 159 5.85 4.94 -19.62
N LEU A 160 5.66 6.26 -19.60
CA LEU A 160 6.06 7.15 -20.69
C LEU A 160 7.57 7.43 -20.75
N ALA A 161 8.32 7.12 -19.67
CA ALA A 161 9.77 7.29 -19.65
C ALA A 161 10.45 6.09 -20.33
N PRO A 162 11.36 6.30 -21.30
CA PRO A 162 12.11 5.20 -21.89
C PRO A 162 12.91 4.46 -20.80
N ALA A 163 12.96 3.13 -20.89
CA ALA A 163 13.75 2.32 -19.98
C ALA A 163 15.21 2.84 -19.94
N PRO A 164 15.82 2.97 -18.75
CA PRO A 164 17.23 3.34 -18.67
C PRO A 164 18.06 2.32 -19.45
N ARG A 165 18.90 2.84 -20.36
CA ARG A 165 19.88 2.04 -21.12
C ARG A 165 20.98 1.51 -20.22
#